data_AF-A0A3B9ACY8-F1
#
_entry.id   AF-A0A3B9ACY8-F1
#
_cell.length_a   1.000
_cell.length_b   1.000
_cell.length_c   1.000
_cell.angle_alpha   90.00
_cell.angle_beta   90.00
_cell.angle_gamma   90.00
#
_symmetry.space_group_name_H-M   'P 1'
#
loop_
_entity.id
_entity.type
_entity.pdbx_description
1 polymer ?
#
loop_
_entity_poly.entity_id
_entity_poly.type
_entity_poly.pdbx_seq_one_letter_code
_entity_poly.pdbx_strand_id
1 'polypeptide(L)'
;MPLLKPSGMLVVSDITWLSNARPPELEDYWLKEYAEIDSASSKIRILEKYGFTPVAYFVLPEYCWLDAYYHPLIESFPEFLSRHGNNDKAQALVDAELREIAMYKTFKRHYGYGVYIARKL
;
A
#
# COMPACT_ATOMS: atom_id res chain seq x y z
N MET A 1 0.39 -28.86 5.49
CA MET A 1 1.54 -28.47 6.33
C MET A 1 1.68 -26.96 6.26
N PRO A 2 2.05 -26.26 7.35
CA PRO A 2 2.30 -24.83 7.29
C PRO A 2 3.46 -24.52 6.32
N LEU A 3 3.30 -23.49 5.47
CA LEU A 3 4.28 -23.12 4.44
C LEU A 3 5.59 -22.58 5.04
N LEU A 4 5.51 -21.93 6.19
CA LEU A 4 6.65 -21.34 6.87
C LEU A 4 7.18 -22.28 7.97
N LYS A 5 8.46 -22.63 7.87
CA LYS A 5 9.20 -23.42 8.88
C LYS A 5 9.28 -22.67 10.22
N PRO A 6 9.46 -23.37 11.36
CA PRO A 6 9.80 -22.71 12.63
C PRO A 6 11.02 -21.80 12.46
N SER A 7 11.02 -20.65 13.14
CA SER A 7 12.02 -19.57 12.97
C SER A 7 12.14 -18.98 11.56
N GLY A 8 11.24 -19.33 10.64
CA GLY A 8 11.16 -18.73 9.31
C GLY A 8 10.74 -17.25 9.38
N MET A 9 11.13 -16.48 8.37
CA MET A 9 10.84 -15.05 8.29
C MET A 9 9.63 -14.79 7.39
N LEU A 10 8.70 -13.97 7.87
CA LEU A 10 7.68 -13.30 7.09
C LEU A 10 8.16 -11.86 6.84
N VAL A 11 8.22 -11.48 5.56
CA VAL A 11 8.53 -10.11 5.13
C VAL A 11 7.43 -9.67 4.19
N VAL A 12 6.62 -8.72 4.64
CA VAL A 12 5.47 -8.23 3.89
C VAL A 12 5.42 -6.71 3.95
N SER A 13 4.95 -6.09 2.88
CA SER A 13 4.66 -4.66 2.87
C SER A 13 3.16 -4.45 2.74
N ASP A 14 2.59 -3.52 3.49
CA ASP A 14 1.15 -3.28 3.52
C ASP A 14 0.85 -1.79 3.68
N ILE A 15 -0.29 -1.33 3.14
CA ILE A 15 -0.72 0.07 3.22
C ILE A 15 -1.06 0.43 4.67
N THR A 16 -0.42 1.43 5.24
CA THR A 16 -0.39 1.68 6.68
C THR A 16 -0.59 3.15 6.99
N TRP A 17 -1.37 3.41 8.03
CA TRP A 17 -1.52 4.75 8.57
C TRP A 17 -0.26 5.20 9.30
N LEU A 18 0.24 6.38 8.94
CA LEU A 18 1.45 6.99 9.50
C LEU A 18 1.14 8.04 10.57
N SER A 19 -0.13 8.42 10.71
CA SER A 19 -0.61 9.37 11.72
C SER A 19 -1.89 8.88 12.39
N ASN A 20 -2.10 9.28 13.64
CA ASN A 20 -3.32 8.98 14.41
C ASN A 20 -4.53 9.83 13.99
N ALA A 21 -4.28 10.97 13.34
CA ALA A 21 -5.31 11.84 12.79
C ALA A 21 -5.05 12.05 11.29
N ARG A 22 -6.11 12.08 10.51
CA ARG A 22 -6.09 12.20 9.04
C ARG A 22 -7.39 12.85 8.56
N PRO A 23 -7.38 13.45 7.36
CA PRO A 23 -8.60 14.00 6.75
C PRO A 23 -9.67 12.91 6.55
N PRO A 24 -10.96 13.19 6.79
CA PRO A 24 -12.04 12.22 6.58
C PRO A 24 -12.11 11.68 5.16
N GLU A 25 -11.87 12.53 4.15
CA GLU A 25 -11.88 12.12 2.73
C GLU A 25 -10.85 11.04 2.41
N LEU A 26 -9.69 11.07 3.07
CA LEU A 26 -8.64 10.08 2.90
C LEU A 26 -9.02 8.77 3.59
N GLU A 27 -9.63 8.85 4.77
CA GLU A 27 -10.10 7.69 5.51
C GLU A 27 -11.22 6.98 4.76
N ASP A 28 -12.22 7.72 4.28
CA ASP A 28 -13.32 7.19 3.48
C ASP A 28 -12.82 6.53 2.20
N TYR A 29 -11.85 7.16 1.52
CA TYR A 29 -11.19 6.58 0.35
C TYR A 29 -10.58 5.21 0.66
N TRP A 30 -9.69 5.13 1.65
CA TRP A 30 -9.00 3.88 1.94
C TRP A 30 -9.90 2.82 2.57
N LEU A 31 -10.91 3.19 3.37
CA LEU A 31 -11.86 2.20 3.90
C LEU A 31 -12.72 1.57 2.80
N LYS A 32 -12.93 2.27 1.69
CA LYS A 32 -13.60 1.73 0.50
C LYS A 32 -12.68 0.81 -0.31
N GLU A 33 -11.42 1.21 -0.52
CA GLU A 33 -10.47 0.44 -1.33
C GLU A 33 -9.86 -0.75 -0.57
N TYR A 34 -9.56 -0.57 0.72
CA TYR A 34 -8.97 -1.58 1.60
C TYR A 34 -9.31 -1.33 3.08
N ALA A 35 -10.42 -1.91 3.54
CA ALA A 35 -10.93 -1.73 4.89
C ALA A 35 -10.00 -2.22 6.03
N GLU A 36 -9.02 -3.07 5.72
CA GLU A 36 -8.04 -3.58 6.71
C GLU A 36 -6.85 -2.64 6.92
N ILE A 37 -6.84 -1.46 6.27
CA ILE A 37 -5.83 -0.43 6.54
C ILE A 37 -5.82 -0.07 8.04
N ASP A 38 -4.64 -0.11 8.64
CA ASP A 38 -4.48 0.20 10.06
C ASP A 38 -3.09 0.80 10.33
N SER A 39 -2.88 1.30 11.54
CA SER A 39 -1.59 1.72 12.06
C SER A 39 -0.61 0.56 12.18
N ALA A 40 0.68 0.88 12.21
CA ALA A 40 1.72 -0.13 12.39
C ALA A 40 1.59 -0.90 13.71
N SER A 41 1.20 -0.22 14.80
CA SER A 41 1.04 -0.85 16.11
C SER A 41 -0.09 -1.89 16.13
N SER A 42 -1.23 -1.59 15.49
CA SER A 42 -2.33 -2.55 15.36
C SER A 42 -1.91 -3.79 14.57
N LYS A 43 -1.20 -3.61 13.45
CA LYS A 43 -0.73 -4.73 12.61
C LYS A 43 0.36 -5.57 13.28
N ILE A 44 1.26 -4.93 14.02
CA ILE A 44 2.26 -5.64 14.84
C ILE A 44 1.57 -6.52 15.89
N ARG A 45 0.50 -6.01 16.55
CA ARG A 45 -0.30 -6.80 17.50
C ARG A 45 -0.94 -8.02 16.84
N ILE A 46 -1.38 -7.92 15.58
CA ILE A 46 -1.89 -9.06 14.82
C ILE A 46 -0.79 -10.11 14.66
N LEU A 47 0.42 -9.72 14.24
CA LEU A 47 1.55 -10.64 14.08
C LEU A 47 1.85 -11.41 15.38
N GLU A 48 1.93 -10.69 16.51
CA GLU A 48 2.14 -11.28 17.83
C GLU A 48 1.05 -12.29 18.19
N LYS A 49 -0.23 -11.92 17.98
CA LYS A 49 -1.39 -12.79 18.23
C LYS A 49 -1.32 -14.10 17.44
N TYR A 50 -0.74 -14.08 16.24
CA TYR A 50 -0.63 -15.25 15.36
C TYR A 50 0.69 -16.01 15.49
N GLY A 51 1.45 -15.78 16.56
CA GLY A 51 2.66 -16.55 16.86
C GLY A 51 3.87 -16.10 16.05
N PHE A 52 3.95 -14.81 15.72
CA PHE A 52 5.15 -14.20 15.16
C PHE A 52 5.78 -13.24 16.15
N THR A 53 7.12 -13.23 16.21
CA THR A 53 7.90 -12.21 16.90
C THR A 53 8.25 -11.08 15.93
N PRO A 54 7.85 -9.82 16.18
CA PRO A 54 8.28 -8.68 15.38
C PRO A 54 9.81 -8.53 15.43
N VAL A 55 10.44 -8.41 14.26
CA VAL A 55 11.90 -8.24 14.15
C VAL A 55 12.24 -6.82 13.73
N ALA A 56 11.52 -6.27 12.76
CA ALA A 56 11.71 -4.89 12.33
C ALA A 56 10.45 -4.34 11.65
N TYR A 57 10.33 -3.02 11.67
CA TYR A 57 9.36 -2.26 10.92
C TYR A 57 10.01 -1.00 10.38
N PHE A 58 9.71 -0.66 9.12
CA PHE A 58 10.08 0.62 8.53
C PHE A 58 9.07 1.03 7.45
N VAL A 59 8.96 2.33 7.20
CA VAL A 59 8.11 2.87 6.14
C VAL A 59 8.91 2.95 4.85
N LEU A 60 8.32 2.55 3.73
CA LEU A 60 8.95 2.73 2.41
C LEU A 60 9.15 4.23 2.13
N PRO A 61 10.35 4.63 1.69
CA PRO A 61 10.60 6.02 1.30
C PRO A 61 9.70 6.49 0.16
N GLU A 62 9.55 7.81 0.04
CA GLU A 62 8.71 8.44 -1.00
C GLU A 62 9.12 8.05 -2.43
N TYR A 63 10.42 7.86 -2.70
CA TYR A 63 10.89 7.47 -4.04
C TYR A 63 10.35 6.10 -4.48
N CYS A 64 10.01 5.21 -3.54
CA CYS A 64 9.39 3.93 -3.87
C CYS A 64 8.00 4.09 -4.49
N TRP A 65 7.30 5.18 -4.14
CA TRP A 65 5.98 5.50 -4.68
C TRP A 65 6.08 6.35 -5.94
N LEU A 66 6.86 7.43 -5.90
CA LEU A 66 6.91 8.36 -7.03
C LEU A 66 7.75 7.79 -8.17
N ASP A 67 9.01 7.49 -7.90
CA ASP A 67 9.98 7.17 -8.94
C ASP A 67 9.90 5.70 -9.38
N ALA A 68 9.71 4.79 -8.42
CA ALA A 68 9.70 3.35 -8.71
C ALA A 68 8.33 2.80 -9.11
N TYR A 69 7.23 3.53 -8.85
CA TYR A 69 5.87 3.05 -9.13
C TYR A 69 5.06 4.01 -10.02
N TYR A 70 4.74 5.21 -9.55
CA TYR A 70 3.81 6.09 -10.25
C TYR A 70 4.38 6.71 -11.52
N HIS A 71 5.66 7.11 -11.58
CA HIS A 71 6.26 7.63 -12.80
C HIS A 71 6.25 6.59 -13.94
N PRO A 72 6.74 5.35 -13.75
CA PRO A 72 6.61 4.28 -14.75
C PRO A 72 5.16 4.00 -15.15
N LEU A 73 4.23 4.02 -14.18
CA LEU A 73 2.82 3.79 -14.44
C LEU A 73 2.22 4.88 -15.37
N ILE A 74 2.48 6.15 -15.08
CA ILE A 74 2.03 7.29 -15.89
C ILE A 74 2.57 7.20 -17.31
N GLU A 75 3.86 6.87 -17.47
CA GLU A 75 4.50 6.70 -18.78
C GLU A 75 3.86 5.57 -19.60
N SER A 76 3.28 4.55 -18.95
CA SER A 76 2.62 3.42 -19.61
C SER A 76 1.19 3.71 -20.09
N PHE A 77 0.52 4.76 -19.59
CA PHE A 77 -0.88 5.03 -19.89
C PHE A 77 -1.18 5.24 -21.39
N PRO A 78 -0.39 6.00 -22.17
CA PRO A 78 -0.67 6.17 -23.60
C PRO A 78 -0.65 4.84 -24.38
N GLU A 79 0.32 3.97 -24.07
CA GLU A 79 0.42 2.65 -24.68
C GLU A 79 -0.77 1.75 -24.27
N PHE A 80 -1.13 1.77 -22.97
CA PHE A 80 -2.30 1.06 -22.46
C PHE A 80 -3.59 1.49 -23.18
N LEU A 81 -3.87 2.80 -23.25
CA LEU A 81 -5.06 3.33 -23.92
C LEU A 81 -5.09 2.94 -25.40
N SER A 82 -3.96 3.07 -26.10
CA SER A 82 -3.85 2.68 -27.51
C SER A 82 -4.14 1.20 -27.72
N ARG A 83 -3.59 0.30 -26.89
CA ARG A 83 -3.82 -1.16 -26.99
C ARG A 83 -5.26 -1.55 -26.70
N HIS A 84 -6.00 -0.73 -25.97
CA HIS A 84 -7.42 -0.93 -25.68
C HIS A 84 -8.35 -0.09 -26.59
N GLY A 85 -7.84 0.48 -27.68
CA GLY A 85 -8.63 1.22 -28.65
C GLY A 85 -9.21 2.53 -28.12
N ASN A 86 -8.60 3.10 -27.07
CA ASN A 86 -9.03 4.33 -26.41
C ASN A 86 -10.50 4.29 -25.97
N ASN A 87 -10.99 3.11 -25.56
CA ASN A 87 -12.39 2.97 -25.15
C ASN A 87 -12.64 3.60 -23.76
N ASP A 88 -13.90 3.94 -23.50
CA ASP A 88 -14.31 4.63 -22.27
C ASP A 88 -13.93 3.88 -20.99
N LYS A 89 -13.90 2.55 -21.01
CA LYS A 89 -13.52 1.74 -19.83
C LYS A 89 -12.03 1.85 -19.54
N ALA A 90 -11.20 1.84 -20.58
CA ALA A 90 -9.76 2.03 -20.46
C ALA A 90 -9.44 3.44 -19.96
N GLN A 91 -10.14 4.45 -20.47
CA GLN A 91 -10.01 5.82 -20.00
C GLN A 91 -10.42 5.96 -18.53
N ALA A 92 -11.56 5.39 -18.14
CA ALA A 92 -12.04 5.43 -16.76
C ALA A 92 -11.06 4.78 -15.77
N LEU A 93 -10.34 3.72 -16.19
CA LEU A 93 -9.29 3.10 -15.38
C LEU A 93 -8.09 4.04 -15.20
N VAL A 94 -7.57 4.62 -16.29
CA VAL A 94 -6.47 5.61 -16.22
C VAL A 94 -6.85 6.79 -15.34
N ASP A 95 -8.08 7.29 -15.47
CA ASP A 95 -8.58 8.39 -14.63
C ASP A 95 -8.66 7.99 -13.15
N ALA A 96 -8.93 6.73 -12.82
CA ALA A 96 -8.93 6.23 -11.45
C ALA A 96 -7.51 6.19 -10.87
N GLU A 97 -6.54 5.68 -11.63
CA GLU A 97 -5.12 5.66 -11.22
C GLU A 97 -4.59 7.08 -11.01
N LEU A 98 -4.92 8.03 -11.91
CA LEU A 98 -4.55 9.43 -11.77
C LEU A 98 -5.14 10.08 -10.51
N ARG A 99 -6.36 9.70 -10.11
CA ARG A 99 -6.97 10.15 -8.86
C ARG A 99 -6.22 9.59 -7.65
N GLU A 100 -5.85 8.31 -7.65
CA GLU A 100 -5.03 7.73 -6.58
C GLU A 100 -3.67 8.44 -6.47
N ILE A 101 -3.00 8.68 -7.59
CA ILE A 101 -1.71 9.40 -7.63
C ILE A 101 -1.85 10.80 -7.00
N ALA A 102 -2.94 11.51 -7.30
CA ALA A 102 -3.23 12.82 -6.72
C ALA A 102 -3.50 12.73 -5.20
N MET A 103 -4.23 11.69 -4.76
CA MET A 103 -4.46 11.40 -3.34
C MET A 103 -3.15 11.16 -2.61
N TYR A 104 -2.24 10.35 -3.17
CA TYR A 104 -0.93 10.11 -2.58
C TYR A 104 -0.12 11.40 -2.48
N LYS A 105 0.00 12.16 -3.56
CA LYS A 105 0.77 13.42 -3.55
C LYS A 105 0.25 14.41 -2.51
N THR A 106 -1.06 14.44 -2.28
CA THR A 106 -1.71 15.32 -1.30
C THR A 106 -1.56 14.81 0.13
N PHE A 107 -1.71 13.51 0.37
CA PHE A 107 -1.85 12.93 1.71
C PHE A 107 -0.74 11.97 2.13
N LYS A 108 0.38 11.88 1.39
CA LYS A 108 1.55 11.01 1.68
C LYS A 108 2.14 11.12 3.10
N ARG A 109 1.79 12.17 3.86
CA ARG A 109 2.18 12.30 5.28
C ARG A 109 1.33 11.44 6.23
N HIS A 110 0.14 11.04 5.80
CA HIS A 110 -0.84 10.32 6.61
C HIS A 110 -0.84 8.82 6.38
N TYR A 111 -0.32 8.36 5.24
CA TYR A 111 -0.28 6.95 4.88
C TYR A 111 0.91 6.63 3.98
N GLY A 112 1.31 5.37 3.97
CA GLY A 112 2.36 4.83 3.10
C GLY A 112 2.44 3.32 3.23
N TYR A 113 3.41 2.69 2.59
CA TYR A 113 3.63 1.25 2.75
C TYR A 113 4.58 1.02 3.93
N GLY A 114 4.11 0.28 4.92
CA GLY A 114 4.94 -0.24 6.00
C GLY A 114 5.48 -1.61 5.65
N VAL A 115 6.79 -1.83 5.81
CA VAL A 115 7.41 -3.16 5.70
C VAL A 115 7.49 -3.78 7.08
N TYR A 116 6.86 -4.95 7.22
CA TYR A 116 6.80 -5.74 8.44
C TYR A 116 7.68 -6.97 8.29
N ILE A 117 8.67 -7.09 9.17
CA ILE A 117 9.57 -8.23 9.24
C ILE A 117 9.29 -8.94 10.56
N ALA A 118 8.85 -10.19 10.47
CA ALA A 118 8.48 -10.97 11.65
C ALA A 118 8.98 -12.42 11.54
N ARG A 119 9.33 -13.01 12.67
CA ARG A 119 9.82 -14.38 12.76
C ARG A 119 8.73 -15.29 13.30
N LYS A 120 8.47 -16.41 12.64
CA LYS A 120 7.53 -17.42 13.15
C LYS A 120 8.14 -18.11 14.37
N LEU A 121 7.37 -18.17 15.45
CA LEU A 121 7.69 -18.95 16.65
C LEU A 121 7.75 -20.46 16.33
#